data_AF-A0A662G1K7-F1
#
_entry.id   AF-A0A662G1K7-F1
#
_cell.length_a   1.000
_cell.length_b   1.000
_cell.length_c   1.000
_cell.angle_alpha   90.00
_cell.angle_beta   90.00
_cell.angle_gamma   90.00
#
_symmetry.space_group_name_H-M   'P 1'
#
loop_
_entity.id
_entity.type
_entity.pdbx_description
1 polymer ?
#
loop_
_entity_poly.entity_id
_entity_poly.type
_entity_poly.pdbx_seq_one_letter_code
_entity_poly.pdbx_strand_id
1 'polypeptide(L)'
;MAMLESAIIELTNLCNCQCIFCSSNSIKVALSSTNIISSNYSINYPGGIHTLPENEVARIVKELIVLGVKRIEISGGEPTLYPNTIIQILKLCDGYDIKVSIFTNGTFI
;
A
#
# COMPACT_ATOMS: atom_id res chain seq x y z
N MET A 1 23.83 2.28 -17.57
CA MET A 1 22.91 2.99 -16.66
C MET A 1 21.88 1.97 -16.24
N ALA A 2 21.79 1.62 -14.95
CA ALA A 2 20.81 0.63 -14.50
C ALA A 2 19.41 1.23 -14.61
N MET A 3 18.54 0.63 -15.43
CA MET A 3 17.13 1.00 -15.49
C MET A 3 16.38 0.31 -14.35
N LEU A 4 15.56 1.05 -13.63
CA LEU A 4 14.70 0.50 -12.61
C LEU A 4 13.60 -0.31 -13.29
N GLU A 5 13.53 -1.63 -13.10
CA GLU A 5 12.51 -2.45 -13.80
C GLU A 5 11.11 -2.24 -13.19
N SER A 6 11.04 -2.24 -11.85
CA SER A 6 9.78 -2.20 -11.12
C SER A 6 9.88 -1.41 -9.82
N ALA A 7 8.77 -0.82 -9.39
CA ALA A 7 8.62 -0.19 -8.08
C ALA A 7 7.32 -0.64 -7.40
N ILE A 8 7.36 -0.79 -6.08
CA ILE A 8 6.18 -1.03 -5.24
C ILE A 8 5.89 0.24 -4.46
N ILE A 9 4.65 0.70 -4.50
CA ILE A 9 4.16 1.85 -3.73
C ILE A 9 3.17 1.33 -2.69
N GLU A 10 3.57 1.36 -1.42
CA GLU A 10 2.66 1.10 -0.29
C GLU A 10 1.86 2.37 0.03
N LEU A 11 0.60 2.42 -0.40
CA LEU A 11 -0.23 3.63 -0.25
C LEU A 11 -0.60 3.92 1.19
N THR A 12 -0.86 2.87 1.96
CA THR A 12 -1.34 2.96 3.33
C THR A 12 -0.93 1.73 4.12
N ASN A 13 -0.88 1.81 5.43
CA ASN A 13 -0.89 0.64 6.31
C ASN A 13 -2.32 0.28 6.79
N LEU A 14 -3.35 1.05 6.44
CA LEU A 14 -4.73 0.76 6.83
C LEU A 14 -5.33 -0.36 5.96
N CYS A 15 -5.95 -1.35 6.58
CA CYS A 15 -6.65 -2.44 5.89
C CYS A 15 -7.99 -2.73 6.59
N ASN A 16 -9.02 -3.06 5.83
CA ASN A 16 -10.34 -3.48 6.34
C ASN A 16 -10.39 -4.97 6.75
N CYS A 17 -9.34 -5.74 6.49
CA CYS A 17 -9.24 -7.15 6.86
C CYS A 17 -8.22 -7.39 7.99
N GLN A 18 -8.40 -8.50 8.70
CA GLN A 18 -7.51 -8.98 9.78
C GLN A 18 -7.01 -10.40 9.47
N CYS A 19 -6.32 -10.55 8.35
CA CYS A 19 -5.87 -11.86 7.89
C CYS A 19 -4.86 -12.47 8.89
N ILE A 20 -5.06 -13.71 9.31
CA ILE A 20 -4.22 -14.39 10.32
C ILE A 20 -2.73 -14.46 9.94
N PHE A 21 -2.45 -14.50 8.64
CA PHE A 21 -1.10 -14.57 8.08
C PHE A 21 -0.49 -13.20 7.74
N CYS A 22 -1.25 -12.10 7.86
CA CYS A 22 -0.75 -10.76 7.59
C CYS A 22 0.09 -10.28 8.77
N SER A 23 1.27 -9.71 8.51
CA SER A 23 2.18 -9.15 9.53
C SER A 23 1.48 -8.16 10.48
N SER A 24 0.54 -7.35 9.97
CA SER A 24 -0.22 -6.39 10.76
C SER A 24 -1.18 -7.03 11.78
N ASN A 25 -1.54 -8.30 11.59
CA ASN A 25 -2.50 -8.99 12.45
C ASN A 25 -1.91 -10.20 13.18
N SER A 26 -0.90 -10.88 12.62
CA SER A 26 -0.23 -12.03 13.25
C SER A 26 0.37 -11.66 14.60
N ILE A 27 0.87 -10.43 14.75
CA ILE A 27 1.35 -9.88 16.03
C ILE A 27 0.19 -9.69 17.02
N LYS A 28 -0.99 -9.21 16.57
CA LYS A 28 -2.19 -9.07 17.43
C LYS A 28 -2.62 -10.42 17.99
N VAL A 29 -2.63 -11.45 17.13
CA VAL A 29 -3.00 -12.82 17.50
C VAL A 29 -1.98 -13.42 18.48
N ALA A 30 -0.68 -13.25 18.21
CA ALA A 30 0.38 -13.74 19.10
C ALA A 30 0.32 -13.10 20.49
N LEU A 31 0.05 -11.79 20.56
CA LEU A 31 0.03 -11.05 21.83
C LEU A 31 -1.29 -11.20 22.61
N SER A 32 -2.41 -11.39 21.94
CA SER A 32 -3.69 -11.72 22.61
C SER A 32 -3.68 -13.13 23.21
N SER A 33 -2.92 -14.06 22.63
CA SER A 33 -2.78 -15.43 23.13
C SER A 33 -2.02 -15.56 24.46
N THR A 34 -1.24 -14.54 24.85
CA THR A 34 -0.41 -14.55 26.06
C THR A 34 -1.03 -13.79 27.25
N ASN A 35 -2.26 -13.28 27.12
CA ASN A 35 -2.91 -12.38 28.10
C ASN A 35 -2.09 -11.11 28.43
N ILE A 36 -1.05 -10.79 27.65
CA ILE A 36 -0.24 -9.57 27.85
C ILE A 36 -1.02 -8.32 27.42
N ILE A 37 -1.97 -8.47 26.49
CA ILE A 37 -2.84 -7.40 26.03
C ILE A 37 -4.26 -7.90 25.84
N SER A 38 -5.24 -7.05 26.16
CA SER A 38 -6.66 -7.40 26.04
C SER A 38 -7.01 -7.63 24.56
N SER A 39 -8.04 -8.45 24.32
CA SER A 39 -8.60 -8.69 22.97
C SER A 39 -9.06 -7.41 22.25
N ASN A 40 -9.14 -6.28 22.97
CA ASN A 40 -9.51 -4.97 22.47
C ASN A 40 -8.29 -4.05 22.30
N TYR A 41 -7.07 -4.56 22.44
CA TYR A 41 -5.87 -3.78 22.23
C TYR A 41 -5.66 -3.51 20.75
N SER A 42 -5.98 -2.28 20.34
CA SER A 42 -5.53 -1.73 19.07
C SER A 42 -4.02 -1.73 19.08
N ILE A 43 -3.38 -2.65 18.33
CA ILE A 43 -2.03 -2.37 17.85
C ILE A 43 -2.17 -1.15 16.95
N ASN A 44 -1.98 0.01 17.55
CA ASN A 44 -1.55 1.18 16.82
C ASN A 44 -0.23 0.76 16.21
N TYR A 45 -0.12 0.86 14.88
CA TYR A 45 1.18 0.78 14.22
C TYR A 45 2.17 1.63 15.02
N PRO A 46 3.37 1.14 15.37
CA PRO A 46 4.38 1.98 16.01
C PRO A 46 4.72 3.12 15.02
N GLY A 47 4.06 4.27 15.18
CA GLY A 47 4.04 5.39 14.23
C GLY A 47 2.65 5.94 13.85
N GLY A 48 1.57 5.16 14.01
CA GLY A 48 0.20 5.53 13.66
C GLY A 48 -0.26 5.03 12.28
N ILE A 49 -1.49 5.43 11.88
CA ILE A 49 -1.95 5.19 10.50
C ILE A 49 -1.11 6.08 9.59
N HIS A 50 -0.45 5.47 8.61
CA HIS A 50 0.34 6.16 7.61
C HIS A 50 -0.32 5.94 6.26
N THR A 51 -0.65 7.04 5.60
CA THR A 51 -1.12 7.06 4.22
C THR A 51 -0.29 8.07 3.47
N LEU A 52 0.21 7.71 2.29
CA LEU A 52 0.94 8.64 1.44
C LEU A 52 -0.01 9.75 0.95
N PRO A 53 0.32 11.04 1.19
CA PRO A 53 -0.45 12.14 0.63
C PRO A 53 -0.48 12.10 -0.90
N GLU A 54 -1.60 12.47 -1.52
CA GLU A 54 -1.77 12.41 -2.98
C GLU A 54 -0.70 13.19 -3.76
N ASN A 55 -0.27 14.34 -3.22
CA ASN A 55 0.81 15.12 -3.83
C ASN A 55 2.16 14.40 -3.79
N GLU A 56 2.44 13.64 -2.73
CA GLU A 56 3.66 12.83 -2.62
C GLU A 56 3.60 11.63 -3.55
N VAL A 57 2.45 10.96 -3.65
CA VAL A 57 2.24 9.88 -4.63
C VAL A 57 2.49 10.39 -6.04
N ALA A 58 1.93 11.55 -6.41
CA ALA A 58 2.12 12.13 -7.72
C ALA A 58 3.60 12.50 -7.98
N ARG A 59 4.32 13.01 -6.98
CA ARG A 59 5.74 13.31 -7.07
C ARG A 59 6.56 12.03 -7.32
N ILE A 60 6.34 10.99 -6.53
CA ILE A 60 7.03 9.70 -6.61
C ILE A 60 6.79 9.05 -7.98
N VAL A 61 5.53 9.00 -8.44
CA VAL A 61 5.21 8.40 -9.75
C VAL A 61 5.91 9.13 -10.89
N LYS A 62 5.95 10.47 -10.87
CA LYS A 62 6.70 11.25 -11.87
C LYS A 62 8.19 10.97 -11.84
N GLU A 63 8.79 10.84 -10.66
CA GLU A 63 10.20 10.48 -10.51
C GLU A 63 10.47 9.07 -11.07
N LEU A 64 9.60 8.10 -10.80
CA LEU A 64 9.70 6.74 -11.33
C LEU A 64 9.60 6.68 -12.86
N ILE A 65 8.71 7.48 -13.45
CA ILE A 65 8.59 7.64 -14.91
C ILE A 65 9.91 8.16 -15.50
N VAL A 66 10.51 9.20 -14.89
CA VAL A 66 11.80 9.77 -15.35
C VAL A 66 12.94 8.75 -15.22
N LEU A 67 12.90 7.89 -14.22
CA LEU A 67 13.85 6.79 -14.02
C LEU A 67 13.65 5.62 -15.02
N GLY A 68 12.60 5.67 -15.84
CA GLY A 68 12.32 4.67 -16.86
C GLY A 68 11.73 3.37 -16.30
N VAL A 69 10.98 3.45 -15.20
CA VAL A 69 10.29 2.28 -14.62
C VAL A 69 9.38 1.61 -15.65
N LYS A 70 9.31 0.28 -15.65
CA LYS A 70 8.41 -0.49 -16.53
C LYS A 70 7.18 -1.02 -15.81
N ARG A 71 7.22 -1.08 -14.48
CA ARG A 71 6.12 -1.58 -13.67
C ARG A 71 5.96 -0.81 -12.37
N ILE A 72 4.72 -0.43 -12.07
CA ILE A 72 4.33 0.10 -10.76
C ILE A 72 3.31 -0.86 -10.14
N GLU A 73 3.59 -1.31 -8.93
CA GLU A 73 2.70 -2.14 -8.14
C GLU A 73 2.17 -1.34 -6.95
N ILE A 74 0.85 -1.21 -6.88
CA ILE A 74 0.16 -0.52 -5.80
C ILE A 74 -0.19 -1.56 -4.74
N SER A 75 0.29 -1.34 -3.51
CA SER A 75 0.16 -2.27 -2.38
C SER A 75 -0.01 -1.52 -1.05
N GLY A 76 0.20 -2.21 0.06
CA GLY A 76 0.09 -1.71 1.43
C GLY A 76 -0.94 -2.53 2.22
N GLY A 77 -1.75 -1.85 3.04
CA GLY A 77 -2.91 -2.42 3.70
C GLY A 77 -3.99 -2.80 2.70
N GLU A 78 -5.00 -1.95 2.50
CA GLU A 78 -5.97 -2.11 1.41
C GLU A 78 -5.97 -0.85 0.52
N PRO A 79 -5.32 -0.91 -0.67
CA PRO A 79 -5.25 0.22 -1.58
C PRO A 79 -6.60 0.77 -2.02
N THR A 80 -7.62 -0.09 -2.18
CA THR A 80 -8.94 0.32 -2.69
C THR A 80 -9.74 1.18 -1.70
N LEU A 81 -9.25 1.36 -0.47
CA LEU A 81 -9.74 2.40 0.44
C LEU A 81 -9.43 3.82 -0.06
N TYR A 82 -8.50 3.96 -1.02
CA TYR A 82 -8.03 5.23 -1.60
C TYR A 82 -8.19 5.24 -3.14
N PRO A 83 -9.42 5.11 -3.67
CA PRO A 83 -9.65 4.93 -5.11
C PRO A 83 -9.21 6.14 -5.94
N ASN A 84 -9.36 7.37 -5.43
CA ASN A 84 -8.96 8.59 -6.14
C ASN A 84 -7.45 8.64 -6.37
N THR A 85 -6.66 8.23 -5.37
CA THR A 85 -5.20 8.13 -5.48
C THR A 85 -4.80 7.08 -6.53
N ILE A 86 -5.47 5.93 -6.57
CA ILE A 86 -5.25 4.91 -7.61
C ILE A 86 -5.53 5.48 -9.01
N ILE A 87 -6.67 6.14 -9.20
CA ILE A 87 -7.04 6.76 -10.48
C ILE A 87 -6.00 7.81 -10.88
N GLN A 88 -5.48 8.60 -9.93
CA GLN A 88 -4.43 9.57 -10.20
C GLN A 88 -3.14 8.90 -10.70
N ILE A 89 -2.71 7.79 -10.07
CA ILE A 89 -1.55 7.01 -10.52
C ILE A 89 -1.76 6.52 -11.95
N LEU A 90 -2.93 5.94 -12.24
CA LEU A 90 -3.27 5.46 -13.59
C LEU A 90 -3.21 6.59 -14.62
N LYS A 91 -3.78 7.76 -14.30
CA LYS A 91 -3.71 8.94 -15.16
C LYS A 91 -2.29 9.46 -15.38
N LEU A 92 -1.43 9.40 -14.37
CA LEU A 92 -0.02 9.81 -14.51
C LEU A 92 0.80 8.84 -15.36
N CYS A 93 0.45 7.55 -15.33
CA CYS A 93 1.09 6.53 -16.15
C CYS A 93 0.51 6.42 -17.56
N ASP A 94 -0.63 7.07 -17.83
CA ASP A 94 -1.27 7.06 -19.15
C ASP A 94 -0.35 7.65 -20.22
N GLY A 95 -0.27 6.99 -21.37
CA GLY A 95 0.65 7.35 -22.44
C GLY A 95 2.12 6.91 -22.25
N TYR A 96 2.46 6.27 -21.13
CA TYR A 96 3.78 5.66 -20.91
C TYR A 96 3.72 4.14 -21.04
N ASP A 97 4.83 3.52 -21.45
CA ASP A 97 5.00 2.07 -21.47
C ASP A 97 5.28 1.52 -20.06
N ILE A 98 4.28 1.66 -19.18
CA ILE A 98 4.32 1.28 -17.76
C ILE A 98 3.14 0.38 -17.46
N LYS A 99 3.41 -0.82 -16.95
CA LYS A 99 2.38 -1.72 -16.44
C LYS A 99 2.04 -1.37 -15.00
N VAL A 100 0.78 -1.03 -14.74
CA VAL A 100 0.28 -0.81 -13.37
C VAL A 100 -0.47 -2.04 -12.88
N SER A 101 -0.16 -2.48 -11.66
CA SER A 101 -0.80 -3.61 -10.99
C SER A 101 -1.30 -3.18 -9.61
N ILE A 102 -2.40 -3.74 -9.12
CA ILE A 102 -2.95 -3.43 -7.79
C ILE A 102 -3.08 -4.74 -7.02
N PHE A 103 -2.49 -4.79 -5.83
CA PHE A 103 -2.70 -5.87 -4.87
C PHE A 103 -3.77 -5.45 -3.86
N THR A 104 -4.83 -6.24 -3.76
CA THR A 104 -6.04 -5.89 -3.02
C THR A 104 -6.73 -7.16 -2.53
N ASN A 105 -7.46 -7.04 -1.42
CA ASN A 105 -8.30 -8.10 -0.89
C ASN A 105 -9.63 -8.27 -1.65
N GLY A 106 -9.95 -7.38 -2.59
CA GLY A 106 -11.13 -7.50 -3.45
C GLY A 106 -12.46 -7.06 -2.84
N THR A 107 -12.47 -6.48 -1.64
CA THR A 107 -13.74 -6.10 -0.98
C THR A 107 -14.51 -4.99 -1.71
N PHE A 108 -13.81 -4.11 -2.42
CA PHE A 108 -14.37 -2.88 -3.01
C PHE A 108 -14.28 -2.83 -4.54
N ILE A 109 -14.23 -3.99 -5.21
CA ILE A 109 -14.09 -4.10 -6.68
C ILE A 109 -15.40 -4.59 -7.30
#